data_AF-A0A9X9PW19-F1
#
_entry.id   AF-A0A9X9PW19-F1
#
_cell.length_a   1.000
_cell.length_b   1.000
_cell.length_c   1.000
_cell.angle_alpha   90.00
_cell.angle_beta   90.00
_cell.angle_gamma   90.00
#
_symmetry.space_group_name_H-M   'P 1'
#
loop_
_entity.id
_entity.type
_entity.pdbx_description
1 polymer ?
#
loop_
_entity_poly.entity_id
_entity_poly.type
_entity_poly.pdbx_seq_one_letter_code
_entity_poly.pdbx_strand_id
1 'polypeptide(L)'
;MIDPQGQANKWIKNSERENQLSVIKLSDSDYMRTLENCIQFGTPLLLENVGEELDPSLEPLLLRQTFKQGGIDCIRLGEVIIEYSFDFKFYITTKLRNPHYMPELATKVSLLNFMITPEGLEDQLLGIVVAKERPELEEERNALILQSAANKKQLKDIEKKILETLSSSEGNILEDESAIKVLDSAKMMSNEITKKQQIAEKTELKIAESREGYRAIAKHSSVLFFSIADLANIDPMYQYSLTWFVNLYINSIHDSNKSKILEKRLRYLNDHFTYNLYCNICRSLFEKDKLLFSFLLCANLLLAKKEIEYQELMFLLTGGVSLKSAEKNPDPTWLQDKSWEEICRASEFPAFKELRKHFCEHTTEWQKIYDSKEPHNAKFPVPMNEKLNELQKIIILRCLRPDKITPAITNYVTDKLGKKFVEPPPFDLTKSYLDSNCTI
;
A
#
# COMPACT_ATOMS: atom_id res chain seq x y z
N MET A 1 -3.51 -10.29 -14.13
CA MET A 1 -2.91 -9.35 -13.17
C MET A 1 -4.00 -8.89 -12.21
N ILE A 2 -3.79 -9.07 -10.92
CA ILE A 2 -4.70 -8.64 -9.85
C ILE A 2 -4.34 -7.20 -9.49
N ASP A 3 -5.11 -6.23 -9.98
CA ASP A 3 -4.79 -4.80 -9.95
C ASP A 3 -5.98 -3.95 -9.46
N PRO A 4 -6.32 -4.03 -8.16
CA PRO A 4 -7.46 -3.31 -7.60
C PRO A 4 -7.30 -1.79 -7.69
N GLN A 5 -6.08 -1.26 -7.77
CA GLN A 5 -5.80 0.18 -7.88
C GLN A 5 -5.66 0.67 -9.33
N GLY A 6 -5.67 -0.20 -10.33
CA GLY A 6 -5.55 0.17 -11.75
C GLY A 6 -4.15 0.63 -12.18
N GLN A 7 -3.11 0.38 -11.38
CA GLN A 7 -1.74 0.80 -11.70
C GLN A 7 -1.14 0.00 -12.85
N ALA A 8 -1.27 -1.32 -12.82
CA ALA A 8 -0.80 -2.19 -13.88
C ALA A 8 -1.53 -1.90 -15.20
N ASN A 9 -2.85 -1.68 -15.12
CA ASN A 9 -3.65 -1.29 -16.27
C ASN A 9 -3.12 0.00 -16.93
N LYS A 10 -2.87 1.04 -16.12
CA LYS A 10 -2.30 2.31 -16.60
C LYS A 10 -0.88 2.12 -17.15
N TRP A 11 -0.07 1.28 -16.52
CA TRP A 11 1.28 0.98 -16.97
C TRP A 11 1.29 0.29 -18.34
N ILE A 12 0.46 -0.75 -18.54
CA ILE A 12 0.33 -1.45 -19.83
C ILE A 12 -0.09 -0.50 -20.95
N LYS A 13 -1.09 0.35 -20.68
CA LYS A 13 -1.56 1.36 -21.64
C LYS A 13 -0.46 2.34 -22.06
N ASN A 14 0.43 2.69 -21.12
CA ASN A 14 1.54 3.59 -21.41
C ASN A 14 2.70 2.87 -22.10
N SER A 15 3.03 1.64 -21.70
CA SER A 15 4.14 0.87 -22.28
C SER A 15 3.86 0.40 -23.70
N GLU A 16 2.61 0.06 -24.01
CA GLU A 16 2.18 -0.42 -25.33
C GLU A 16 1.55 0.70 -26.19
N ARG A 17 1.78 1.97 -25.83
CA ARG A 17 1.20 3.14 -26.52
C ARG A 17 1.63 3.24 -27.99
N GLU A 18 2.89 2.96 -28.27
CA GLU A 18 3.44 2.98 -29.64
C GLU A 18 2.99 1.77 -30.46
N ASN A 19 2.63 0.66 -29.79
CA ASN A 19 2.22 -0.60 -30.42
C ASN A 19 0.70 -0.68 -30.66
N GLN A 20 -0.03 0.43 -30.52
CA GLN A 20 -1.47 0.52 -30.76
C GLN A 20 -2.32 -0.47 -29.94
N LEU A 21 -2.06 -0.56 -28.62
CA LEU A 21 -2.82 -1.42 -27.69
C LEU A 21 -4.34 -1.29 -27.88
N SER A 22 -5.00 -2.42 -28.14
CA SER A 22 -6.47 -2.51 -28.12
C SER A 22 -6.97 -2.86 -26.72
N VAL A 23 -8.01 -2.17 -26.25
CA VAL A 23 -8.59 -2.37 -24.91
C VAL A 23 -10.03 -2.85 -25.05
N ILE A 24 -10.35 -3.97 -24.42
CA ILE A 24 -11.69 -4.60 -24.48
C ILE A 24 -12.18 -5.01 -23.09
N LYS A 25 -13.49 -5.19 -22.96
CA LYS A 25 -14.17 -5.81 -21.82
C LYS A 25 -15.03 -6.97 -22.30
N LEU A 26 -15.27 -7.95 -21.42
CA LEU A 26 -16.18 -9.07 -21.72
C LEU A 26 -17.63 -8.62 -21.94
N SER A 27 -17.99 -7.40 -21.50
CA SER A 27 -19.30 -6.79 -21.73
C SER A 27 -19.49 -6.24 -23.14
N ASP A 28 -18.41 -6.07 -23.92
CA ASP A 28 -18.48 -5.41 -25.21
C ASP A 28 -18.98 -6.39 -26.27
N SER A 29 -20.03 -6.03 -27.03
CA SER A 29 -20.65 -6.95 -27.99
C SER A 29 -19.70 -7.47 -29.08
N ASP A 30 -18.69 -6.67 -29.44
CA ASP A 30 -17.74 -6.95 -30.51
C ASP A 30 -16.36 -7.38 -30.00
N TYR A 31 -16.24 -7.82 -28.74
CA TYR A 31 -14.94 -8.14 -28.14
C TYR A 31 -14.24 -9.29 -28.87
N MET A 32 -14.98 -10.34 -29.29
CA MET A 32 -14.42 -11.47 -30.05
C MET A 32 -13.85 -11.01 -31.39
N ARG A 33 -14.59 -10.23 -32.18
CA ARG A 33 -14.10 -9.69 -33.46
C ARG A 33 -12.85 -8.84 -33.28
N THR A 34 -12.79 -8.04 -32.22
CA THR A 34 -11.61 -7.22 -31.90
C THR A 34 -10.42 -8.10 -31.54
N LEU A 35 -10.65 -9.17 -30.77
CA LEU A 35 -9.63 -10.16 -30.41
C LEU A 35 -9.09 -10.89 -31.64
N GLU A 36 -9.96 -11.34 -32.54
CA GLU A 36 -9.58 -11.99 -33.80
C GLU A 36 -8.63 -11.13 -34.64
N ASN A 37 -8.99 -9.85 -34.83
CA ASN A 37 -8.16 -8.90 -35.55
C ASN A 37 -6.79 -8.69 -34.88
N CYS A 38 -6.77 -8.55 -33.54
CA CYS A 38 -5.51 -8.35 -32.82
C CYS A 38 -4.57 -9.55 -32.95
N ILE A 39 -5.12 -10.78 -32.93
CA ILE A 39 -4.34 -12.01 -33.12
C ILE A 39 -3.75 -12.07 -34.54
N GLN A 40 -4.57 -11.76 -35.55
CA GLN A 40 -4.16 -11.79 -36.94
C GLN A 40 -3.07 -10.76 -37.25
N PHE A 41 -3.22 -9.53 -36.76
CA PHE A 41 -2.29 -8.43 -37.04
C PHE A 41 -1.15 -8.30 -36.02
N GLY A 42 -1.12 -9.13 -34.97
CA GLY A 42 -0.09 -9.08 -33.92
C GLY A 42 -0.21 -7.86 -33.00
N THR A 43 -1.37 -7.20 -32.94
CA THR A 43 -1.58 -6.02 -32.09
C THR A 43 -1.77 -6.44 -30.63
N PRO A 44 -1.08 -5.82 -29.66
CA PRO A 44 -1.29 -6.10 -28.24
C PRO A 44 -2.74 -5.82 -27.82
N LEU A 45 -3.29 -6.66 -26.94
CA LEU A 45 -4.65 -6.53 -26.46
C LEU A 45 -4.72 -6.64 -24.93
N LEU A 46 -5.50 -5.75 -24.31
CA LEU A 46 -5.77 -5.69 -22.88
C LEU A 46 -7.25 -5.97 -22.59
N LEU A 47 -7.52 -7.06 -21.88
CA LEU A 47 -8.83 -7.40 -21.33
C LEU A 47 -8.97 -6.85 -19.90
N GLU A 48 -9.96 -5.97 -19.69
CA GLU A 48 -10.19 -5.29 -18.41
C GLU A 48 -11.34 -5.86 -17.60
N ASN A 49 -11.23 -5.71 -16.27
CA ASN A 49 -12.28 -6.01 -15.29
C ASN A 49 -12.77 -7.45 -15.36
N VAL A 50 -11.85 -8.39 -15.58
CA VAL A 50 -12.18 -9.82 -15.55
C VAL A 50 -12.65 -10.21 -14.15
N GLY A 51 -13.76 -10.94 -14.08
CA GLY A 51 -14.30 -11.52 -12.86
C GLY A 51 -13.52 -12.74 -12.38
N GLU A 52 -14.19 -13.65 -11.69
CA GLU A 52 -13.63 -14.95 -11.29
C GLU A 52 -13.79 -16.00 -12.39
N GLU A 53 -14.73 -15.79 -13.29
CA GLU A 53 -14.99 -16.62 -14.46
C GLU A 53 -14.48 -15.96 -15.73
N LEU A 54 -13.92 -16.78 -16.62
CA LEU A 54 -13.50 -16.39 -17.96
C LEU A 54 -14.35 -17.13 -18.98
N ASP A 55 -14.62 -16.48 -20.11
CA ASP A 55 -15.35 -17.09 -21.21
C ASP A 55 -14.57 -18.31 -21.77
N PRO A 56 -15.16 -19.51 -21.82
CA PRO A 56 -14.52 -20.71 -22.37
C PRO A 56 -14.03 -20.55 -23.82
N SER A 57 -14.61 -19.63 -24.60
CA SER A 57 -14.14 -19.32 -25.95
C SER A 57 -12.68 -18.86 -25.99
N LEU A 58 -12.14 -18.30 -24.89
CA LEU A 58 -10.74 -17.87 -24.78
C LEU A 58 -9.77 -19.03 -24.52
N GLU A 59 -10.27 -20.22 -24.19
CA GLU A 59 -9.44 -21.35 -23.79
C GLU A 59 -8.36 -21.75 -24.80
N PRO A 60 -8.63 -21.82 -26.12
CA PRO A 60 -7.60 -22.10 -27.11
C PRO A 60 -6.44 -21.10 -27.06
N LEU A 61 -6.75 -19.83 -26.79
CA LEU A 61 -5.76 -18.76 -26.68
C LEU A 61 -4.94 -18.87 -25.38
N LEU A 62 -5.61 -19.11 -24.25
CA LEU A 62 -4.94 -19.25 -22.95
C LEU A 62 -3.98 -20.45 -22.92
N LEU A 63 -4.37 -21.56 -23.54
CA LEU A 63 -3.55 -22.77 -23.67
C LEU A 63 -2.54 -22.73 -24.83
N ARG A 64 -2.55 -21.67 -25.65
CA ARG A 64 -1.74 -21.53 -26.87
C ARG A 64 -1.87 -22.74 -27.81
N GLN A 65 -3.10 -23.16 -28.09
CA GLN A 65 -3.41 -24.28 -28.98
C GLN A 65 -3.26 -23.91 -30.46
N THR A 66 -2.04 -23.56 -30.88
CA THR A 66 -1.71 -23.24 -32.28
C THR A 66 -1.44 -24.51 -33.09
N PHE A 67 -1.86 -24.52 -34.35
CA PHE A 67 -1.63 -25.61 -35.29
C PHE A 67 -1.23 -25.06 -36.67
N LYS A 68 -0.49 -25.84 -37.46
CA LYS A 68 -0.10 -25.43 -38.81
C LYS A 68 -1.15 -25.80 -39.84
N GLN A 69 -1.59 -24.83 -40.61
CA GLN A 69 -2.46 -25.03 -41.77
C GLN A 69 -1.85 -24.32 -42.98
N GLY A 70 -1.54 -25.08 -44.04
CA GLY A 70 -0.90 -24.50 -45.23
C GLY A 70 0.49 -23.91 -45.00
N GLY A 71 1.19 -24.32 -43.93
CA GLY A 71 2.51 -23.79 -43.56
C GLY A 71 2.49 -22.55 -42.67
N ILE A 72 1.32 -21.97 -42.40
CA ILE A 72 1.10 -20.83 -41.51
C ILE A 72 0.62 -21.37 -40.15
N ASP A 73 1.11 -20.79 -39.06
CA ASP A 73 0.61 -21.09 -37.71
C ASP A 73 -0.74 -20.40 -37.52
N CYS A 74 -1.76 -21.18 -37.17
CA CYS A 74 -3.13 -20.72 -36.98
C CYS A 74 -3.65 -21.14 -35.60
N ILE A 75 -4.67 -20.44 -35.12
CA ILE A 75 -5.41 -20.78 -33.90
C ILE A 75 -6.90 -20.83 -34.20
N ARG A 76 -7.62 -21.73 -33.53
CA ARG A 76 -9.09 -21.83 -33.64
C ARG A 76 -9.72 -21.14 -32.43
N LEU A 77 -10.50 -20.10 -32.66
CA LEU A 77 -11.30 -19.40 -31.66
C LEU A 77 -12.77 -19.59 -32.00
N GLY A 78 -13.47 -20.39 -31.20
CA GLY A 78 -14.83 -20.84 -31.52
C GLY A 78 -14.86 -21.64 -32.83
N GLU A 79 -15.60 -21.13 -33.82
CA GLU A 79 -15.71 -21.74 -35.16
C GLU A 79 -14.73 -21.15 -36.20
N VAL A 80 -14.03 -20.06 -35.86
CA VAL A 80 -13.17 -19.32 -36.79
C VAL A 80 -11.72 -19.79 -36.65
N ILE A 81 -11.05 -19.96 -37.80
CA ILE A 81 -9.61 -20.21 -37.87
C ILE A 81 -8.92 -18.92 -38.25
N ILE A 82 -7.95 -18.51 -37.43
CA ILE A 82 -7.27 -17.21 -37.53
C ILE A 82 -5.77 -17.47 -37.64
N GLU A 83 -5.10 -16.73 -38.51
CA GLU A 83 -3.63 -16.75 -38.59
C GLU A 83 -3.06 -16.18 -37.28
N TYR A 84 -2.11 -16.89 -36.68
CA TYR A 84 -1.54 -16.52 -35.38
C TYR A 84 -0.23 -15.75 -35.57
N SER A 85 -0.22 -14.46 -35.22
CA SER A 85 1.00 -13.68 -35.18
C SER A 85 1.77 -13.90 -33.87
N PHE A 86 3.07 -14.16 -33.96
CA PHE A 86 3.94 -14.31 -32.78
C PHE A 86 4.21 -12.99 -32.04
N ASP A 87 3.91 -11.85 -32.67
CA ASP A 87 4.04 -10.53 -32.05
C ASP A 87 2.86 -10.20 -31.12
N PHE A 88 1.77 -10.97 -31.19
CA PHE A 88 0.58 -10.79 -30.38
C PHE A 88 0.87 -10.96 -28.88
N LYS A 89 0.41 -9.99 -28.07
CA LYS A 89 0.48 -10.04 -26.61
C LYS A 89 -0.91 -9.87 -26.01
N PHE A 90 -1.26 -10.75 -25.08
CA PHE A 90 -2.56 -10.72 -24.39
C PHE A 90 -2.37 -10.42 -22.90
N TYR A 91 -2.95 -9.30 -22.45
CA TYR A 91 -2.93 -8.85 -21.06
C TYR A 91 -4.32 -8.98 -20.44
N ILE A 92 -4.39 -9.46 -19.21
CA ILE A 92 -5.64 -9.60 -18.47
C ILE A 92 -5.51 -8.89 -17.13
N THR A 93 -6.46 -8.00 -16.82
CA THR A 93 -6.51 -7.27 -15.54
C THR A 93 -7.84 -7.48 -14.82
N THR A 94 -7.79 -7.61 -13.50
CA THR A 94 -8.98 -7.63 -12.62
C THR A 94 -8.87 -6.56 -11.55
N LYS A 95 -10.01 -5.97 -11.18
CA LYS A 95 -10.13 -5.03 -10.06
C LYS A 95 -10.47 -5.71 -8.73
N LEU A 96 -10.75 -7.01 -8.75
CA LEU A 96 -11.04 -7.76 -7.53
C LEU A 96 -9.78 -7.79 -6.65
N ARG A 97 -9.91 -7.41 -5.37
CA ARG A 97 -8.77 -7.42 -4.44
C ARG A 97 -8.28 -8.84 -4.14
N ASN A 98 -9.21 -9.77 -3.97
CA ASN A 98 -8.90 -11.15 -3.62
C ASN A 98 -9.82 -12.11 -4.40
N PRO A 99 -9.61 -12.25 -5.73
CA PRO A 99 -10.43 -13.13 -6.56
C PRO A 99 -10.16 -14.61 -6.23
N HIS A 100 -11.21 -15.42 -6.18
CA HIS A 100 -11.12 -16.86 -6.00
C HIS A 100 -11.17 -17.60 -7.35
N TYR A 101 -10.00 -17.76 -7.96
CA TYR A 101 -9.88 -18.49 -9.22
C TYR A 101 -9.85 -20.01 -9.01
N MET A 102 -10.56 -20.75 -9.87
CA MET A 102 -10.48 -22.21 -9.90
C MET A 102 -9.05 -22.67 -10.23
N PRO A 103 -8.56 -23.79 -9.65
CA PRO A 103 -7.22 -24.31 -9.93
C PRO A 103 -6.95 -24.53 -11.42
N GLU A 104 -7.97 -24.90 -12.18
CA GLU A 104 -7.91 -25.06 -13.63
C GLU A 104 -7.51 -23.77 -14.37
N LEU A 105 -7.94 -22.61 -13.89
CA LEU A 105 -7.51 -21.34 -14.47
C LEU A 105 -6.06 -21.03 -14.10
N ALA A 106 -5.66 -21.32 -12.86
CA ALA A 106 -4.31 -21.09 -12.37
C ALA A 106 -3.24 -21.94 -13.09
N THR A 107 -3.61 -23.07 -13.71
CA THR A 107 -2.70 -23.84 -14.57
C THR A 107 -2.57 -23.27 -15.98
N LYS A 108 -3.58 -22.54 -16.46
CA LYS A 108 -3.63 -21.95 -17.81
C LYS A 108 -2.93 -20.59 -17.89
N VAL A 109 -3.00 -19.79 -16.82
CA VAL A 109 -2.45 -18.42 -16.80
C VAL A 109 -1.50 -18.19 -15.64
N SER A 110 -0.50 -17.33 -15.85
CA SER A 110 0.35 -16.84 -14.76
C SER A 110 -0.36 -15.71 -14.00
N LEU A 111 -0.71 -15.97 -12.74
CA LEU A 111 -1.29 -14.97 -11.86
C LEU A 111 -0.19 -14.08 -11.28
N LEU A 112 -0.33 -12.77 -11.48
CA LEU A 112 0.55 -11.75 -10.91
C LEU A 112 -0.25 -10.85 -9.98
N ASN A 113 0.20 -10.72 -8.74
CA ASN A 113 -0.38 -9.81 -7.76
C ASN A 113 0.23 -8.41 -7.91
N PHE A 114 -0.59 -7.44 -8.29
CA PHE A 114 -0.24 -6.02 -8.44
C PHE A 114 -0.92 -5.15 -7.37
N MET A 115 -1.43 -5.77 -6.30
CA MET A 115 -1.93 -5.02 -5.15
C MET A 115 -0.80 -4.19 -4.55
N ILE A 116 -1.09 -2.91 -4.30
CA ILE A 116 -0.13 -2.01 -3.67
C ILE A 116 0.16 -2.45 -2.23
N THR A 117 1.45 -2.54 -1.88
CA THR A 117 1.91 -2.85 -0.53
C THR A 117 2.21 -1.58 0.26
N PRO A 118 2.23 -1.62 1.61
CA PRO A 118 2.63 -0.47 2.44
C PRO A 118 3.99 0.12 2.06
N GLU A 119 4.97 -0.75 1.79
CA GLU A 119 6.32 -0.38 1.36
C GLU A 119 6.31 0.21 -0.05
N GLY A 120 5.58 -0.40 -1.00
CA GLY A 120 5.48 0.09 -2.37
C GLY A 120 4.81 1.47 -2.46
N LEU A 121 3.76 1.70 -1.66
CA LEU A 121 3.13 3.01 -1.57
C LEU A 121 4.03 4.03 -0.88
N GLU A 122 4.74 3.64 0.18
CA GLU A 122 5.71 4.50 0.85
C GLU A 122 6.76 5.01 -0.14
N ASP A 123 7.38 4.13 -0.92
CA ASP A 123 8.39 4.52 -1.91
C ASP A 123 7.79 5.40 -3.03
N GLN A 124 6.55 5.13 -3.44
CA GLN A 124 5.82 5.97 -4.40
C GLN A 124 5.58 7.39 -3.85
N LEU A 125 5.07 7.50 -2.61
CA LEU A 125 4.81 8.79 -1.95
C LEU A 125 6.10 9.55 -1.64
N LEU A 126 7.19 8.83 -1.34
CA LEU A 126 8.52 9.39 -1.18
C LEU A 126 9.01 10.05 -2.48
N GLY A 127 8.86 9.36 -3.61
CA GLY A 127 9.16 9.94 -4.92
C GLY A 127 8.36 11.21 -5.18
N ILE A 128 7.06 11.20 -4.87
CA ILE A 128 6.17 12.35 -5.10
C ILE A 128 6.56 13.56 -4.23
N VAL A 129 6.80 13.35 -2.93
CA VAL A 129 7.15 14.47 -2.03
C VAL A 129 8.51 15.06 -2.38
N VAL A 130 9.50 14.23 -2.72
CA VAL A 130 10.82 14.70 -3.15
C VAL A 130 10.69 15.49 -4.45
N ALA A 131 9.97 14.97 -5.44
CA ALA A 131 9.76 15.66 -6.72
C ALA A 131 9.08 17.04 -6.55
N LYS A 132 8.23 17.20 -5.54
CA LYS A 132 7.53 18.46 -5.26
C LYS A 132 8.32 19.42 -4.37
N GLU A 133 9.09 18.93 -3.42
CA GLU A 133 9.86 19.74 -2.47
C GLU A 133 11.26 20.12 -3.00
N ARG A 134 11.89 19.20 -3.74
CA ARG A 134 13.25 19.33 -4.30
C ARG A 134 13.30 18.76 -5.72
N PRO A 135 12.65 19.43 -6.69
CA PRO A 135 12.62 18.97 -8.08
C PRO A 135 14.02 18.76 -8.66
N GLU A 136 14.98 19.61 -8.28
CA GLU A 136 16.37 19.52 -8.73
C GLU A 136 17.03 18.18 -8.38
N LEU A 137 16.75 17.63 -7.20
CA LEU A 137 17.29 16.32 -6.79
C LEU A 137 16.67 15.17 -7.59
N GLU A 138 15.39 15.26 -7.92
CA GLU A 138 14.70 14.20 -8.67
C GLU A 138 15.10 14.25 -10.16
N GLU A 139 15.32 15.44 -10.72
CA GLU A 139 15.88 15.60 -12.07
C GLU A 139 17.32 15.03 -12.16
N GLU A 140 18.18 15.35 -11.20
CA GLU A 140 19.54 14.81 -11.13
C GLU A 140 19.53 13.29 -10.99
N ARG A 141 18.65 12.74 -10.14
CA ARG A 141 18.45 11.29 -10.00
C ARG A 141 18.05 10.64 -11.33
N ASN A 142 17.06 11.20 -12.02
CA ASN A 142 16.59 10.66 -13.30
C ASN A 142 17.68 10.68 -14.37
N ALA A 143 18.46 11.77 -14.42
CA ALA A 143 19.62 11.86 -15.31
C ALA A 143 20.67 10.79 -14.98
N LEU A 144 20.98 10.57 -13.71
CA LEU A 144 21.93 9.53 -13.26
C LEU A 144 21.45 8.12 -13.58
N ILE A 145 20.15 7.83 -13.43
CA ILE A 145 19.58 6.52 -13.78
C ILE A 145 19.74 6.24 -15.28
N LEU A 146 19.39 7.21 -16.12
CA LEU A 146 19.56 7.10 -17.58
C LEU A 146 21.03 6.93 -17.96
N GLN A 147 21.92 7.72 -17.35
CA GLN A 147 23.36 7.62 -17.58
C GLN A 147 23.92 6.27 -17.12
N SER A 148 23.52 5.76 -15.96
CA SER A 148 23.97 4.45 -15.47
C SER A 148 23.47 3.30 -16.35
N ALA A 149 22.22 3.37 -16.81
CA ALA A 149 21.68 2.39 -17.76
C ALA A 149 22.45 2.41 -19.10
N ALA A 150 22.76 3.60 -19.62
CA ALA A 150 23.58 3.77 -20.81
C ALA A 150 25.01 3.23 -20.61
N ASN A 151 25.65 3.54 -19.49
CA ASN A 151 26.98 3.04 -19.14
C ASN A 151 26.99 1.51 -19.05
N LYS A 152 26.00 0.89 -18.38
CA LYS A 152 25.87 -0.57 -18.28
C LYS A 152 25.67 -1.22 -19.64
N LYS A 153 24.86 -0.61 -20.51
CA LYS A 153 24.67 -1.06 -21.89
C LYS A 153 25.99 -0.99 -22.67
N GLN A 154 26.70 0.14 -22.60
CA GLN A 154 27.99 0.31 -23.27
C GLN A 154 29.03 -0.70 -22.78
N LEU A 155 29.10 -1.01 -21.49
CA LEU A 155 29.99 -2.05 -20.97
C LEU A 155 29.66 -3.42 -21.58
N LYS A 156 28.38 -3.77 -21.65
CA LYS A 156 27.92 -5.03 -22.28
C LYS A 156 28.22 -5.08 -23.78
N ASP A 157 28.05 -3.96 -24.48
CA ASP A 157 28.35 -3.85 -25.91
C ASP A 157 29.86 -3.97 -26.17
N ILE A 158 30.69 -3.40 -25.29
CA ILE A 158 32.15 -3.57 -25.31
C ILE A 158 32.53 -5.03 -25.07
N GLU A 159 31.97 -5.68 -24.06
CA GLU A 159 32.19 -7.11 -23.79
C GLU A 159 31.82 -7.97 -25.00
N LYS A 160 30.65 -7.72 -25.61
CA LYS A 160 30.21 -8.41 -26.81
C LYS A 160 31.18 -8.20 -27.96
N LYS A 161 31.65 -6.97 -28.17
CA LYS A 161 32.63 -6.64 -29.22
C LYS A 161 33.97 -7.35 -28.99
N ILE A 162 34.42 -7.46 -27.74
CA ILE A 162 35.63 -8.22 -27.37
C ILE A 162 35.44 -9.71 -27.72
N LEU A 163 34.30 -10.30 -27.33
CA LEU A 163 33.99 -11.71 -27.61
C LEU A 163 33.88 -11.99 -29.12
N GLU A 164 33.21 -11.12 -29.87
CA GLU A 164 33.11 -11.21 -31.32
C GLU A 164 34.50 -11.15 -31.97
N THR A 165 35.34 -10.19 -31.57
CA THR A 165 36.71 -10.06 -32.08
C THR A 165 37.52 -11.33 -31.80
N LEU A 166 37.48 -11.85 -30.58
CA LEU A 166 38.17 -13.09 -30.19
C LEU A 166 37.65 -14.33 -30.94
N SER A 167 36.35 -14.39 -31.23
CA SER A 167 35.73 -15.50 -31.95
C SER A 167 35.96 -15.45 -33.46
N SER A 168 36.11 -14.25 -34.04
CA SER A 168 36.33 -14.07 -35.47
C SER A 168 37.78 -14.25 -35.89
N SER A 169 38.72 -14.10 -34.95
CA SER A 169 40.14 -14.33 -35.19
C SER A 169 40.43 -15.84 -35.24
N GLU A 170 40.23 -16.47 -36.39
CA GLU A 170 40.69 -17.85 -36.66
C GLU A 170 42.21 -17.85 -36.86
N GLY A 171 42.99 -18.05 -35.80
CA GLY A 171 44.46 -18.11 -35.87
C GLY A 171 45.18 -17.55 -34.64
N ASN A 172 46.46 -17.22 -34.79
CA ASN A 172 47.26 -16.60 -33.72
C ASN A 172 46.84 -15.13 -33.55
N ILE A 173 46.07 -14.85 -32.50
CA ILE A 173 45.51 -13.51 -32.18
C ILE A 173 46.61 -12.43 -32.05
N LEU A 174 47.85 -12.83 -31.75
CA LEU A 174 49.00 -11.93 -31.68
C LEU A 174 49.45 -11.38 -33.04
N GLU A 175 48.99 -11.97 -34.15
CA GLU A 175 49.33 -11.54 -35.51
C GLU A 175 48.24 -10.62 -36.11
N ASP A 176 47.06 -10.56 -35.49
CA ASP A 176 45.96 -9.70 -35.91
C ASP A 176 46.08 -8.31 -35.28
N GLU A 177 46.82 -7.42 -35.96
CA GLU A 177 47.02 -6.03 -35.53
C GLU A 177 45.69 -5.27 -35.35
N SER A 178 44.64 -5.68 -36.08
CA SER A 178 43.32 -5.06 -36.00
C SER A 178 42.60 -5.47 -34.71
N ALA A 179 42.68 -6.76 -34.33
CA ALA A 179 42.15 -7.27 -33.07
C ALA A 179 42.86 -6.61 -31.87
N ILE A 180 44.19 -6.46 -31.91
CA ILE A 180 44.96 -5.82 -30.83
C ILE A 180 44.50 -4.37 -30.62
N LYS A 181 44.35 -3.58 -31.69
CA LYS A 181 43.89 -2.18 -31.59
C LYS A 181 42.45 -2.07 -31.05
N VAL A 182 41.57 -2.98 -31.47
CA VAL A 182 40.18 -3.03 -30.97
C VAL A 182 40.15 -3.39 -29.49
N LEU A 183 40.94 -4.36 -29.06
CA LEU A 183 41.04 -4.79 -27.66
C LEU A 183 41.61 -3.70 -26.75
N ASP A 184 42.66 -2.98 -27.19
CA ASP A 184 43.24 -1.88 -26.41
C ASP A 184 42.27 -0.68 -26.31
N SER A 185 41.60 -0.33 -27.40
CA SER A 185 40.57 0.72 -27.41
C SER A 185 39.39 0.36 -26.50
N ALA A 186 38.90 -0.88 -26.58
CA ALA A 186 37.83 -1.42 -25.75
C ALA A 186 38.21 -1.42 -24.26
N LYS A 187 39.45 -1.79 -23.93
CA LYS A 187 39.97 -1.78 -22.56
C LYS A 187 40.05 -0.37 -22.00
N MET A 188 40.54 0.60 -22.77
CA MET A 188 40.58 2.00 -22.33
C MET A 188 39.18 2.56 -22.08
N MET A 189 38.24 2.33 -23.01
CA MET A 189 36.86 2.79 -22.89
C MET A 189 36.14 2.13 -21.71
N SER A 190 36.33 0.82 -21.49
CA SER A 190 35.80 0.10 -20.33
C SER A 190 36.30 0.67 -19.00
N ASN A 191 37.60 0.97 -18.90
CA ASN A 191 38.17 1.59 -17.71
C ASN A 191 37.60 2.99 -17.43
N GLU A 192 37.36 3.79 -18.47
CA GLU A 192 36.75 5.11 -18.33
C GLU A 192 35.28 5.03 -17.88
N ILE A 193 34.49 4.15 -18.50
CA ILE A 193 33.08 3.95 -18.15
C ILE A 193 32.96 3.40 -16.73
N THR A 194 33.84 2.48 -16.32
CA THR A 194 33.87 1.95 -14.95
C THR A 194 34.11 3.06 -13.93
N LYS A 195 35.03 4.00 -14.20
CA LYS A 195 35.24 5.17 -13.34
C LYS A 195 34.01 6.09 -13.29
N LYS A 196 33.39 6.37 -14.43
CA LYS A 196 32.13 7.17 -14.49
C LYS A 196 31.00 6.50 -13.70
N GLN A 197 30.89 5.17 -13.81
CA GLN A 197 29.90 4.38 -13.09
C GLN A 197 30.11 4.45 -11.57
N GLN A 198 31.36 4.34 -11.09
CA GLN A 198 31.67 4.50 -9.66
C GLN A 198 31.33 5.90 -9.12
N ILE A 199 31.51 6.95 -9.93
CA ILE A 199 31.12 8.31 -9.55
C ILE A 199 29.60 8.42 -9.48
N ALA A 200 28.89 7.90 -10.49
CA ALA A 200 27.43 7.90 -10.52
C ALA A 200 26.84 7.18 -9.29
N GLU A 201 27.39 6.03 -8.90
CA GLU A 201 26.96 5.27 -7.71
C GLU A 201 27.15 6.05 -6.41
N LYS A 202 28.29 6.76 -6.25
CA LYS A 202 28.52 7.62 -5.08
C LYS A 202 27.56 8.81 -5.03
N THR A 203 27.24 9.40 -6.17
CA THR A 203 26.27 10.50 -6.24
C THR A 203 24.85 9.99 -5.95
N GLU A 204 24.49 8.82 -6.48
CA GLU A 204 23.21 8.16 -6.21
C GLU A 204 23.00 7.90 -4.70
N LEU A 205 24.05 7.45 -3.99
CA LEU A 205 23.99 7.28 -2.53
C LEU A 205 23.72 8.60 -1.79
N LYS A 206 24.39 9.70 -2.17
CA LYS A 206 24.15 11.02 -1.56
C LYS A 206 22.74 11.54 -1.81
N ILE A 207 22.22 11.28 -3.02
CA ILE A 207 20.83 11.62 -3.36
C ILE A 207 19.87 10.77 -2.52
N ALA A 208 20.14 9.46 -2.38
CA ALA A 208 19.33 8.56 -1.57
C ALA A 208 19.29 9.00 -0.10
N GLU A 209 20.43 9.37 0.50
CA GLU A 209 20.50 9.94 1.85
C GLU A 209 19.66 11.21 2.00
N SER A 210 19.70 12.09 1.01
CA SER A 210 18.89 13.32 1.02
C SER A 210 17.39 13.05 0.89
N ARG A 211 17.00 12.02 0.13
CA ARG A 211 15.61 11.57 -0.01
C ARG A 211 15.10 10.95 1.27
N GLU A 212 15.95 10.21 1.99
CA GLU A 212 15.60 9.50 3.21
C GLU A 212 15.04 10.43 4.31
N GLY A 213 15.47 11.70 4.32
CA GLY A 213 14.91 12.72 5.20
C GLY A 213 13.39 12.93 5.03
N TYR A 214 12.82 12.61 3.87
CA TYR A 214 11.38 12.70 3.59
C TYR A 214 10.65 11.35 3.77
N ARG A 215 11.33 10.25 4.09
CA ARG A 215 10.68 8.94 4.25
C ARG A 215 9.63 8.95 5.37
N ALA A 216 9.85 9.74 6.43
CA ALA A 216 8.94 9.82 7.56
C ALA A 216 7.50 10.24 7.16
N ILE A 217 7.34 11.26 6.30
CA ILE A 217 6.02 11.70 5.80
C ILE A 217 5.42 10.67 4.85
N ALA A 218 6.24 10.02 4.02
CA ALA A 218 5.79 8.98 3.11
C ALA A 218 5.24 7.75 3.86
N LYS A 219 5.95 7.31 4.91
CA LYS A 219 5.51 6.23 5.80
C LYS A 219 4.23 6.59 6.53
N HIS A 220 4.17 7.80 7.10
CA HIS A 220 2.97 8.33 7.76
C HIS A 220 1.76 8.30 6.81
N SER A 221 1.94 8.79 5.57
CA SER A 221 0.89 8.85 4.56
C SER A 221 0.50 7.46 4.04
N SER A 222 1.43 6.52 3.95
CA SER A 222 1.13 5.13 3.60
C SER A 222 0.17 4.51 4.64
N VAL A 223 0.44 4.68 5.93
CA VAL A 223 -0.45 4.21 7.01
C VAL A 223 -1.85 4.82 6.90
N LEU A 224 -1.95 6.11 6.56
CA LEU A 224 -3.23 6.79 6.36
C LEU A 224 -4.02 6.17 5.19
N PHE A 225 -3.37 5.84 4.07
CA PHE A 225 -4.03 5.23 2.92
C PHE A 225 -4.61 3.85 3.27
N PHE A 226 -3.83 2.98 3.92
CA PHE A 226 -4.33 1.65 4.28
C PHE A 226 -5.44 1.73 5.34
N SER A 227 -5.37 2.72 6.25
CA SER A 227 -6.45 2.98 7.21
C SER A 227 -7.79 3.33 6.54
N ILE A 228 -7.78 4.07 5.43
CA ILE A 228 -9.01 4.37 4.66
C ILE A 228 -9.40 3.24 3.72
N ALA A 229 -8.44 2.46 3.21
CA ALA A 229 -8.69 1.36 2.28
C ALA A 229 -9.44 0.19 2.95
N ASP A 230 -9.29 0.06 4.27
CA ASP A 230 -9.98 -0.94 5.10
C ASP A 230 -11.41 -0.51 5.49
N LEU A 231 -11.79 0.75 5.30
CA LEU A 231 -13.16 1.22 5.58
C LEU A 231 -14.21 0.56 4.69
N ALA A 232 -13.81 0.07 3.51
CA ALA A 232 -14.68 -0.72 2.64
C ALA A 232 -15.20 -2.01 3.32
N ASN A 233 -14.53 -2.50 4.37
CA ASN A 233 -15.01 -3.64 5.17
C ASN A 233 -16.15 -3.25 6.12
N ILE A 234 -16.33 -1.95 6.41
CA ILE A 234 -17.42 -1.43 7.24
C ILE A 234 -18.66 -1.18 6.39
N ASP A 235 -18.47 -0.43 5.30
CA ASP A 235 -19.53 -0.15 4.33
C ASP A 235 -18.94 -0.18 2.91
N PRO A 236 -19.53 -0.93 1.97
CA PRO A 236 -19.07 -0.97 0.58
C PRO A 236 -19.01 0.39 -0.12
N MET A 237 -19.72 1.41 0.36
CA MET A 237 -19.67 2.78 -0.15
C MET A 237 -18.37 3.50 0.20
N TYR A 238 -17.63 3.04 1.21
CA TYR A 238 -16.39 3.68 1.68
C TYR A 238 -15.17 3.24 0.85
N GLN A 239 -15.20 3.61 -0.43
CA GLN A 239 -14.13 3.31 -1.37
C GLN A 239 -13.45 4.59 -1.87
N TYR A 240 -12.13 4.60 -1.76
CA TYR A 240 -11.30 5.74 -2.17
C TYR A 240 -10.23 5.24 -3.14
N SER A 241 -10.12 5.91 -4.29
CA SER A 241 -9.12 5.55 -5.29
C SER A 241 -7.73 6.03 -4.85
N LEU A 242 -6.70 5.28 -5.23
CA LEU A 242 -5.32 5.70 -4.98
C LEU A 242 -5.00 7.02 -5.71
N THR A 243 -5.55 7.22 -6.90
CA THR A 243 -5.37 8.48 -7.65
C THR A 243 -5.92 9.67 -6.88
N TRP A 244 -7.12 9.55 -6.32
CA TRP A 244 -7.70 10.59 -5.46
C TRP A 244 -6.81 10.89 -4.25
N PHE A 245 -6.34 9.85 -3.56
CA PHE A 245 -5.46 9.98 -2.39
C PHE A 245 -4.15 10.69 -2.74
N VAL A 246 -3.52 10.32 -3.86
CA VAL A 246 -2.28 10.94 -4.35
C VAL A 246 -2.48 12.40 -4.71
N ASN A 247 -3.61 12.77 -5.32
CA ASN A 247 -3.90 14.16 -5.63
C ASN A 247 -4.13 14.98 -4.36
N LEU A 248 -4.84 14.43 -3.37
CA LEU A 248 -5.01 15.06 -2.07
C LEU A 248 -3.66 15.28 -1.38
N TYR A 249 -2.75 14.30 -1.47
CA TYR A 249 -1.40 14.39 -0.95
C TYR A 249 -0.58 15.50 -1.63
N ILE A 250 -0.63 15.58 -2.96
CA ILE A 250 0.03 16.65 -3.74
C ILE A 250 -0.50 18.02 -3.36
N ASN A 251 -1.83 18.18 -3.28
CA ASN A 251 -2.46 19.45 -2.90
C ASN A 251 -2.05 19.85 -1.47
N SER A 252 -2.03 18.90 -0.53
CA SER A 252 -1.56 19.14 0.83
C SER A 252 -0.08 19.51 0.93
N ILE A 253 0.78 19.03 0.02
CA ILE A 253 2.17 19.51 -0.08
C ILE A 253 2.18 20.99 -0.50
N HIS A 254 1.34 21.39 -1.46
CA HIS A 254 1.27 22.76 -1.93
C HIS A 254 0.66 23.74 -0.89
N ASP A 255 -0.41 23.34 -0.22
CA ASP A 255 -1.21 24.21 0.65
C ASP A 255 -0.68 24.32 2.09
N SER A 256 0.18 23.39 2.51
CA SER A 256 0.76 23.39 3.85
C SER A 256 1.83 24.48 4.05
N ASN A 257 1.99 24.92 5.29
CA ASN A 257 2.97 25.94 5.66
C ASN A 257 4.41 25.55 5.29
N LYS A 258 5.09 26.42 4.54
CA LYS A 258 6.48 26.20 4.11
C LYS A 258 7.46 26.49 5.25
N SER A 259 8.56 25.74 5.29
CA SER A 259 9.64 25.93 6.27
C SER A 259 10.98 25.53 5.64
N LYS A 260 12.04 26.30 5.92
CA LYS A 260 13.42 25.94 5.53
C LYS A 260 14.01 24.81 6.38
N ILE A 261 13.50 24.62 7.59
CA ILE A 261 13.91 23.54 8.49
C ILE A 261 13.08 22.31 8.14
N LEU A 262 13.75 21.23 7.72
CA LEU A 262 13.14 19.99 7.27
C LEU A 262 12.19 19.42 8.33
N GLU A 263 12.62 19.27 9.58
CA GLU A 263 11.80 18.72 10.66
C GLU A 263 10.47 19.49 10.86
N LYS A 264 10.54 20.84 10.84
CA LYS A 264 9.35 21.68 10.94
C LYS A 264 8.46 21.54 9.71
N ARG A 265 9.05 21.43 8.51
CA ARG A 265 8.30 21.21 7.26
C ARG A 265 7.57 19.87 7.28
N LEU A 266 8.25 18.79 7.70
CA LEU A 266 7.64 17.46 7.83
C LEU A 266 6.49 17.46 8.82
N ARG A 267 6.61 18.17 9.95
CA ARG A 267 5.51 18.33 10.89
C ARG A 267 4.31 19.05 10.26
N TYR A 268 4.53 20.16 9.56
CA TYR A 268 3.44 20.87 8.88
C TYR A 268 2.77 20.02 7.79
N LEU A 269 3.55 19.24 7.04
CA LEU A 269 3.02 18.29 6.05
C LEU A 269 2.16 17.21 6.72
N ASN A 270 2.67 16.56 7.78
CA ASN A 270 1.94 15.56 8.54
C ASN A 270 0.63 16.13 9.10
N ASP A 271 0.70 17.26 9.81
CA ASP A 271 -0.46 17.86 10.49
C ASP A 271 -1.53 18.32 9.49
N HIS A 272 -1.12 18.94 8.39
CA HIS A 272 -2.04 19.42 7.36
C HIS A 272 -2.64 18.26 6.57
N PHE A 273 -1.84 17.31 6.08
CA PHE A 273 -2.34 16.18 5.30
C PHE A 273 -3.27 15.27 6.11
N THR A 274 -2.91 14.95 7.36
CA THR A 274 -3.75 14.12 8.24
C THR A 274 -5.12 14.76 8.46
N TYR A 275 -5.14 16.07 8.71
CA TYR A 275 -6.40 16.79 8.92
C TYR A 275 -7.20 16.96 7.64
N ASN A 276 -6.54 17.27 6.51
CA ASN A 276 -7.21 17.40 5.22
C ASN A 276 -7.85 16.07 4.77
N LEU A 277 -7.12 14.96 4.95
CA LEU A 277 -7.65 13.62 4.71
C LEU A 277 -8.85 13.33 5.62
N TYR A 278 -8.71 13.59 6.93
CA TYR A 278 -9.81 13.40 7.88
C TYR A 278 -11.06 14.17 7.46
N CYS A 279 -10.93 15.46 7.13
CA CYS A 279 -12.06 16.28 6.70
C CYS A 279 -12.74 15.73 5.45
N ASN A 280 -11.97 15.31 4.45
CA ASN A 280 -12.53 14.79 3.21
C ASN A 280 -13.25 13.45 3.42
N ILE A 281 -12.67 12.54 4.22
CA ILE A 281 -13.30 11.26 4.54
C ILE A 281 -14.56 11.47 5.40
N CYS A 282 -14.51 12.34 6.41
CA CYS A 282 -15.68 12.62 7.24
C CYS A 282 -16.86 13.28 6.49
N ARG A 283 -16.62 13.88 5.31
CA ARG A 283 -17.71 14.37 4.44
C ARG A 283 -18.49 13.23 3.79
N SER A 284 -17.86 12.08 3.52
CA SER A 284 -18.48 10.93 2.88
C SER A 284 -18.96 9.85 3.85
N LEU A 285 -18.46 9.84 5.09
CA LEU A 285 -18.88 8.88 6.12
C LEU A 285 -20.24 9.22 6.74
N PHE A 286 -21.01 8.19 7.08
CA PHE A 286 -22.16 8.33 7.97
C PHE A 286 -21.74 8.79 9.36
N GLU A 287 -22.60 9.56 10.04
CA GLU A 287 -22.31 10.11 11.37
C GLU A 287 -21.91 9.05 12.40
N LYS A 288 -22.56 7.89 12.36
CA LYS A 288 -22.28 6.73 13.23
C LYS A 288 -20.84 6.19 13.11
N ASP A 289 -20.20 6.37 11.94
CA ASP A 289 -18.89 5.77 11.63
C ASP A 289 -17.74 6.76 11.80
N LYS A 290 -18.01 8.05 12.01
CA LYS A 290 -16.97 9.09 12.10
C LYS A 290 -16.06 8.91 13.31
N LEU A 291 -16.61 8.61 14.48
CA LEU A 291 -15.80 8.35 15.68
C LEU A 291 -14.99 7.05 15.52
N LEU A 292 -15.58 6.02 14.91
CA LEU A 292 -14.88 4.78 14.59
C LEU A 292 -13.68 5.04 13.68
N PHE A 293 -13.87 5.81 12.61
CA PHE A 293 -12.77 6.21 11.73
C PHE A 293 -11.70 7.00 12.47
N SER A 294 -12.09 7.93 13.34
CA SER A 294 -11.16 8.73 14.14
C SER A 294 -10.31 7.86 15.07
N PHE A 295 -10.93 6.84 15.67
CA PHE A 295 -10.23 5.84 16.48
C PHE A 295 -9.30 4.96 15.65
N LEU A 296 -9.75 4.44 14.51
CA LEU A 296 -8.92 3.62 13.60
C LEU A 296 -7.70 4.41 13.11
N LEU A 297 -7.90 5.67 12.72
CA LEU A 297 -6.83 6.58 12.32
C LEU A 297 -5.80 6.75 13.44
N CYS A 298 -6.27 7.02 14.66
CA CYS A 298 -5.40 7.17 15.83
C CYS A 298 -4.65 5.88 16.15
N ALA A 299 -5.35 4.74 16.22
CA ALA A 299 -4.76 3.45 16.56
C ALA A 299 -3.71 3.02 15.53
N ASN A 300 -4.01 3.13 14.23
CA ASN A 300 -3.07 2.74 13.18
C ASN A 300 -1.80 3.62 13.17
N LEU A 301 -1.95 4.93 13.42
CA LEU A 301 -0.80 5.82 13.56
C LEU A 301 0.07 5.48 14.78
N LEU A 302 -0.54 5.14 15.92
CA LEU A 302 0.19 4.75 17.13
C LEU A 302 0.85 3.38 17.00
N LEU A 303 0.20 2.42 16.32
CA LEU A 303 0.80 1.13 15.95
C LEU A 303 2.02 1.33 15.06
N ALA A 304 1.93 2.19 14.04
CA ALA A 304 3.04 2.48 13.14
C ALA A 304 4.25 3.11 13.86
N LYS A 305 3.99 3.89 14.93
CA LYS A 305 5.01 4.44 15.83
C LYS A 305 5.50 3.47 16.89
N LYS A 306 4.89 2.28 17.01
CA LYS A 306 5.13 1.29 18.07
C LYS A 306 4.88 1.84 19.48
N GLU A 307 3.95 2.79 19.62
CA GLU A 307 3.50 3.33 20.91
C GLU A 307 2.46 2.44 21.60
N ILE A 308 1.78 1.59 20.82
CA ILE A 308 0.82 0.61 21.31
C ILE A 308 1.10 -0.76 20.71
N GLU A 309 0.73 -1.81 21.43
CA GLU A 309 0.95 -3.19 21.02
C GLU A 309 -0.29 -3.76 20.32
N TYR A 310 -0.06 -4.45 19.19
CA TYR A 310 -1.16 -5.02 18.40
C TYR A 310 -1.99 -6.03 19.22
N GLN A 311 -1.35 -6.80 20.09
CA GLN A 311 -2.06 -7.77 20.94
C GLN A 311 -2.97 -7.09 21.96
N GLU A 312 -2.56 -5.94 22.52
CA GLU A 312 -3.39 -5.15 23.43
C GLU A 312 -4.60 -4.55 22.71
N LEU A 313 -4.41 -4.01 21.50
CA LEU A 313 -5.51 -3.50 20.67
C LEU A 313 -6.48 -4.62 20.28
N MET A 314 -5.97 -5.77 19.86
CA MET A 314 -6.82 -6.93 19.56
C MET A 314 -7.57 -7.42 20.78
N PHE A 315 -6.94 -7.37 21.95
CA PHE A 315 -7.62 -7.68 23.20
C PHE A 315 -8.73 -6.68 23.48
N LEU A 316 -8.53 -5.37 23.28
CA LEU A 316 -9.59 -4.35 23.41
C LEU A 316 -10.80 -4.62 22.50
N LEU A 317 -10.57 -5.13 21.28
CA LEU A 317 -11.64 -5.38 20.31
C LEU A 317 -12.37 -6.71 20.53
N THR A 318 -11.66 -7.77 20.91
CA THR A 318 -12.22 -9.14 20.95
C THR A 318 -12.47 -9.66 22.36
N GLY A 319 -11.76 -9.12 23.35
CA GLY A 319 -11.74 -9.61 24.72
C GLY A 319 -11.04 -10.95 24.92
N GLY A 320 -10.44 -11.52 23.87
CA GLY A 320 -9.77 -12.82 23.87
C GLY A 320 -10.72 -14.02 23.74
N VAL A 321 -10.17 -15.19 23.42
CA VAL A 321 -10.91 -16.46 23.29
C VAL A 321 -11.03 -17.14 24.66
N SER A 322 -12.18 -17.76 24.94
CA SER A 322 -12.52 -18.29 26.28
C SER A 322 -11.76 -19.57 26.65
N LEU A 323 -10.98 -19.51 27.74
CA LEU A 323 -10.80 -20.60 28.69
C LEU A 323 -11.31 -20.07 30.03
N LYS A 324 -12.22 -20.80 30.68
CA LYS A 324 -12.74 -20.39 32.01
C LYS A 324 -11.56 -20.19 32.95
N SER A 325 -11.51 -19.03 33.60
CA SER A 325 -10.48 -18.78 34.61
C SER A 325 -10.68 -19.75 35.78
N ALA A 326 -9.59 -20.27 36.33
CA ALA A 326 -9.65 -21.09 37.55
C ALA A 326 -9.92 -20.24 38.81
N GLU A 327 -9.81 -18.91 38.70
CA GLU A 327 -9.90 -17.97 39.82
C GLU A 327 -11.35 -17.53 40.07
N LYS A 328 -11.76 -17.55 41.35
CA LYS A 328 -13.10 -17.13 41.76
C LYS A 328 -13.23 -15.61 41.73
N ASN A 329 -14.43 -15.13 41.39
CA ASN A 329 -14.79 -13.73 41.43
C ASN A 329 -14.63 -13.17 42.87
N PRO A 330 -13.88 -12.07 43.06
CA PRO A 330 -13.61 -11.51 44.37
C PRO A 330 -14.86 -10.92 45.05
N ASP A 331 -15.82 -10.42 44.27
CA ASP A 331 -17.07 -9.88 44.80
C ASP A 331 -18.23 -10.03 43.80
N PRO A 332 -18.98 -11.15 43.89
CA PRO A 332 -20.12 -11.41 43.02
C PRO A 332 -21.31 -10.45 43.20
N THR A 333 -21.30 -9.56 44.21
CA THR A 333 -22.45 -8.68 44.48
C THR A 333 -22.62 -7.58 43.43
N TRP A 334 -21.52 -7.12 42.84
CA TRP A 334 -21.53 -6.06 41.82
C TRP A 334 -20.74 -6.43 40.55
N LEU A 335 -19.72 -7.29 40.65
CA LEU A 335 -18.90 -7.67 39.51
C LEU A 335 -19.47 -8.93 38.85
N GLN A 336 -19.77 -8.85 37.55
CA GLN A 336 -20.20 -10.00 36.78
C GLN A 336 -19.03 -10.96 36.51
N ASP A 337 -19.29 -12.26 36.55
CA ASP A 337 -18.27 -13.29 36.29
C ASP A 337 -17.59 -13.12 34.93
N LYS A 338 -18.34 -12.69 33.90
CA LYS A 338 -17.78 -12.37 32.57
C LYS A 338 -16.74 -11.24 32.63
N SER A 339 -17.04 -10.16 33.35
CA SER A 339 -16.12 -9.03 33.53
C SER A 339 -14.88 -9.46 34.31
N TRP A 340 -15.05 -10.31 35.32
CA TRP A 340 -13.94 -10.88 36.07
C TRP A 340 -13.04 -11.77 35.20
N GLU A 341 -13.62 -12.65 34.38
CA GLU A 341 -12.88 -13.48 33.42
C GLU A 341 -12.08 -12.63 32.43
N GLU A 342 -12.63 -11.50 31.96
CA GLU A 342 -11.89 -10.55 31.13
C GLU A 342 -10.71 -9.88 31.87
N ILE A 343 -10.88 -9.51 33.15
CA ILE A 343 -9.79 -8.93 33.96
C ILE A 343 -8.68 -9.96 34.21
N CYS A 344 -9.05 -11.21 34.49
CA CYS A 344 -8.11 -12.31 34.64
C CYS A 344 -7.30 -12.53 33.37
N ARG A 345 -7.94 -12.48 32.19
CA ARG A 345 -7.24 -12.59 30.90
C ARG A 345 -6.38 -11.37 30.58
N ALA A 346 -6.86 -10.17 30.89
CA ALA A 346 -6.06 -8.96 30.76
C ALA A 346 -4.76 -9.10 31.57
N SER A 347 -4.82 -9.73 32.75
CA SER A 347 -3.66 -9.92 33.63
C SER A 347 -2.58 -10.87 33.07
N GLU A 348 -2.82 -11.57 31.96
CA GLU A 348 -1.82 -12.38 31.27
C GLU A 348 -0.80 -11.53 30.50
N PHE A 349 -1.18 -10.31 30.10
CA PHE A 349 -0.28 -9.40 29.41
C PHE A 349 0.79 -8.84 30.37
N PRO A 350 2.01 -8.57 29.86
CA PRO A 350 3.11 -8.07 30.69
C PRO A 350 2.76 -6.80 31.47
N ALA A 351 1.99 -5.88 30.88
CA ALA A 351 1.60 -4.63 31.50
C ALA A 351 0.61 -4.79 32.67
N PHE A 352 -0.17 -5.87 32.69
CA PHE A 352 -1.25 -6.10 33.66
C PHE A 352 -0.96 -7.24 34.65
N LYS A 353 0.26 -7.76 34.75
CA LYS A 353 0.60 -8.90 35.63
C LYS A 353 0.14 -8.73 37.10
N GLU A 354 0.16 -7.51 37.59
CA GLU A 354 -0.26 -7.17 38.97
C GLU A 354 -1.76 -6.81 39.07
N LEU A 355 -2.48 -6.66 37.95
CA LEU A 355 -3.86 -6.19 37.91
C LEU A 355 -4.79 -7.10 38.71
N ARG A 356 -4.75 -8.41 38.48
CA ARG A 356 -5.62 -9.37 39.22
C ARG A 356 -5.43 -9.29 40.73
N LYS A 357 -4.19 -9.28 41.21
CA LYS A 357 -3.89 -9.25 42.65
C LYS A 357 -4.37 -7.94 43.27
N HIS A 358 -4.03 -6.83 42.63
CA HIS A 358 -4.43 -5.49 43.05
C HIS A 358 -5.94 -5.31 43.05
N PHE A 359 -6.64 -5.91 42.07
CA PHE A 359 -8.10 -5.87 42.00
C PHE A 359 -8.75 -6.58 43.20
N CYS A 360 -8.25 -7.76 43.59
CA CYS A 360 -8.73 -8.48 44.78
C CYS A 360 -8.43 -7.74 46.10
N GLU A 361 -7.31 -7.03 46.18
CA GLU A 361 -6.91 -6.27 47.37
C GLU A 361 -7.69 -4.95 47.52
N HIS A 362 -8.04 -4.30 46.41
CA HIS A 362 -8.68 -2.98 46.37
C HIS A 362 -10.10 -3.00 45.78
N THR A 363 -10.87 -4.07 45.99
CA THR A 363 -12.20 -4.27 45.39
C THR A 363 -13.15 -3.08 45.60
N THR A 364 -13.13 -2.47 46.79
CA THR A 364 -14.01 -1.32 47.11
C THR A 364 -13.64 -0.04 46.35
N GLU A 365 -12.37 0.14 45.97
CA GLU A 365 -11.93 1.28 45.16
C GLU A 365 -12.33 1.09 43.69
N TRP A 366 -12.21 -0.14 43.17
CA TRP A 366 -12.70 -0.49 41.84
C TRP A 366 -14.22 -0.41 41.73
N GLN A 367 -14.95 -0.76 42.80
CA GLN A 367 -16.40 -0.60 42.87
C GLN A 367 -16.81 0.88 42.75
N LYS A 368 -16.08 1.82 43.38
CA LYS A 368 -16.35 3.27 43.22
C LYS A 368 -16.24 3.73 41.77
N ILE A 369 -15.31 3.14 41.00
CA ILE A 369 -15.15 3.42 39.57
C ILE A 369 -16.32 2.81 38.81
N TYR A 370 -16.67 1.56 39.12
CA TYR A 370 -17.82 0.88 38.52
C TYR A 370 -19.14 1.63 38.74
N ASP A 371 -19.38 2.16 39.93
CA ASP A 371 -20.59 2.91 40.30
C ASP A 371 -20.58 4.37 39.79
N SER A 372 -19.44 4.87 39.31
CA SER A 372 -19.32 6.22 38.78
C SER A 372 -20.19 6.41 37.52
N LYS A 373 -20.75 7.61 37.37
CA LYS A 373 -21.44 8.03 36.13
C LYS A 373 -20.47 8.28 34.98
N GLU A 374 -19.24 8.69 35.32
CA GLU A 374 -18.16 9.05 34.38
C GLU A 374 -16.88 8.27 34.70
N PRO A 375 -16.89 6.93 34.56
CA PRO A 375 -15.74 6.10 34.90
C PRO A 375 -14.54 6.33 33.96
N HIS A 376 -14.78 6.86 32.75
CA HIS A 376 -13.75 7.23 31.79
C HIS A 376 -12.89 8.44 32.20
N ASN A 377 -13.37 9.24 33.18
CA ASN A 377 -12.62 10.37 33.77
C ASN A 377 -12.09 10.02 35.18
N ALA A 378 -12.42 8.84 35.71
CA ALA A 378 -12.05 8.45 37.06
C ALA A 378 -10.56 8.08 37.12
N LYS A 379 -9.88 8.48 38.19
CA LYS A 379 -8.52 8.05 38.46
C LYS A 379 -8.53 6.61 38.97
N PHE A 380 -7.70 5.75 38.37
CA PHE A 380 -7.56 4.38 38.84
C PHE A 380 -6.83 4.33 40.18
N PRO A 381 -6.99 3.26 40.97
CA PRO A 381 -6.26 3.14 42.23
C PRO A 381 -4.76 2.99 41.96
N VAL A 382 -3.93 3.62 42.79
CA VAL A 382 -2.46 3.54 42.70
C VAL A 382 -2.04 2.08 42.93
N PRO A 383 -1.09 1.51 42.16
CA PRO A 383 -0.18 2.14 41.18
C PRO A 383 -0.66 2.13 39.72
N MET A 384 -1.84 1.58 39.43
CA MET A 384 -2.30 1.33 38.06
C MET A 384 -2.51 2.63 37.25
N ASN A 385 -2.90 3.72 37.91
CA ASN A 385 -3.08 5.00 37.24
C ASN A 385 -1.78 5.60 36.69
N GLU A 386 -0.64 5.30 37.31
CA GLU A 386 0.67 5.87 36.94
C GLU A 386 1.47 4.95 36.01
N LYS A 387 1.34 3.63 36.20
CA LYS A 387 2.08 2.64 35.39
C LYS A 387 1.49 2.44 33.99
N LEU A 388 0.16 2.57 33.82
CA LEU A 388 -0.53 2.19 32.60
C LEU A 388 -0.67 3.34 31.60
N ASN A 389 -0.53 3.01 30.32
CA ASN A 389 -0.81 3.94 29.22
C ASN A 389 -2.34 4.12 29.02
N GLU A 390 -2.74 5.13 28.25
CA GLU A 390 -4.17 5.43 28.06
C GLU A 390 -4.95 4.30 27.35
N LEU A 391 -4.33 3.55 26.43
CA LEU A 391 -4.98 2.40 25.79
C LEU A 391 -5.24 1.28 26.82
N GLN A 392 -4.26 1.01 27.66
CA GLN A 392 -4.34 0.01 28.72
C GLN A 392 -5.41 0.38 29.76
N LYS A 393 -5.58 1.67 30.05
CA LYS A 393 -6.68 2.14 30.90
C LYS A 393 -8.04 1.90 30.27
N ILE A 394 -8.17 2.12 28.96
CA ILE A 394 -9.40 1.83 28.21
C ILE A 394 -9.71 0.33 28.21
N ILE A 395 -8.70 -0.53 28.13
CA ILE A 395 -8.87 -2.00 28.25
C ILE A 395 -9.51 -2.36 29.59
N ILE A 396 -8.99 -1.84 30.70
CA ILE A 396 -9.55 -2.09 32.04
C ILE A 396 -10.98 -1.53 32.13
N LEU A 397 -11.20 -0.32 31.62
CA LEU A 397 -12.53 0.28 31.59
C LEU A 397 -13.51 -0.58 30.79
N ARG A 398 -13.09 -1.17 29.66
CA ARG A 398 -13.94 -2.05 28.85
C ARG A 398 -14.39 -3.27 29.64
N CYS A 399 -13.49 -3.86 30.42
CA CYS A 399 -13.81 -5.03 31.26
C CYS A 399 -14.84 -4.67 32.35
N LEU A 400 -14.77 -3.45 32.90
CA LEU A 400 -15.63 -3.01 34.01
C LEU A 400 -16.96 -2.38 33.54
N ARG A 401 -16.90 -1.44 32.62
CA ARG A 401 -18.01 -0.58 32.15
C ARG A 401 -17.95 -0.44 30.63
N PRO A 402 -18.31 -1.49 29.87
CA PRO A 402 -18.28 -1.47 28.41
C PRO A 402 -19.21 -0.40 27.81
N ASP A 403 -20.25 0.02 28.53
CA ASP A 403 -21.16 1.09 28.12
C ASP A 403 -20.51 2.48 28.03
N LYS A 404 -19.34 2.67 28.66
CA LYS A 404 -18.61 3.94 28.69
C LYS A 404 -17.37 3.96 27.79
N ILE A 405 -17.29 3.03 26.84
CA ILE A 405 -16.19 2.97 25.88
C ILE A 405 -16.23 4.14 24.88
N THR A 406 -17.42 4.54 24.41
CA THR A 406 -17.54 5.64 23.43
C THR A 406 -16.97 6.97 23.95
N PRO A 407 -17.30 7.44 25.17
CA PRO A 407 -16.64 8.60 25.77
C PRO A 407 -15.14 8.41 26.01
N ALA A 408 -14.71 7.20 26.40
CA ALA A 408 -13.29 6.92 26.63
C ALA A 408 -12.46 7.00 25.33
N ILE A 409 -12.98 6.44 24.23
CA ILE A 409 -12.38 6.57 22.90
C ILE A 409 -12.36 8.02 22.43
N THR A 410 -13.42 8.78 22.73
CA THR A 410 -13.50 10.21 22.41
C THR A 410 -12.38 10.99 23.11
N ASN A 411 -12.17 10.76 24.41
CA ASN A 411 -11.06 11.36 25.15
C ASN A 411 -9.71 10.92 24.58
N TYR A 412 -9.55 9.63 24.31
CA TYR A 412 -8.32 9.07 23.74
C TYR A 412 -7.90 9.72 22.43
N VAL A 413 -8.85 9.87 21.49
CA VAL A 413 -8.61 10.55 20.20
C VAL A 413 -8.34 12.04 20.43
N THR A 414 -9.06 12.69 21.34
CA THR A 414 -8.86 14.11 21.69
C THR A 414 -7.45 14.36 22.23
N ASP A 415 -6.95 13.48 23.09
CA ASP A 415 -5.63 13.62 23.71
C ASP A 415 -4.49 13.34 22.72
N LYS A 416 -4.67 12.37 21.81
CA LYS A 416 -3.62 11.92 20.89
C LYS A 416 -3.57 12.68 19.57
N LEU A 417 -4.71 12.97 18.96
CA LEU A 417 -4.81 13.67 17.67
C LEU A 417 -5.30 15.12 17.81
N GLY A 418 -6.02 15.43 18.88
CA GLY A 418 -6.61 16.74 19.15
C GLY A 418 -8.12 16.75 18.94
N LYS A 419 -8.78 17.71 19.61
CA LYS A 419 -10.25 17.87 19.62
C LYS A 419 -10.90 17.94 18.22
N LYS A 420 -10.17 18.52 17.25
CA LYS A 420 -10.60 18.65 15.84
C LYS A 420 -10.85 17.34 15.10
N PHE A 421 -10.41 16.20 15.65
CA PHE A 421 -10.64 14.87 15.09
C PHE A 421 -11.86 14.16 15.69
N VAL A 422 -12.52 14.76 16.67
CA VAL A 422 -13.77 14.23 17.25
C VAL A 422 -14.96 15.10 16.83
N GLU A 423 -14.72 16.38 16.56
CA GLU A 423 -15.73 17.31 16.05
C GLU A 423 -15.70 17.31 14.52
N PRO A 424 -16.61 16.57 13.85
CA PRO A 424 -16.58 16.49 12.39
C PRO A 424 -16.88 17.87 11.78
N PRO A 425 -16.20 18.24 10.69
CA PRO A 425 -16.44 19.53 10.05
C PRO A 425 -17.88 19.61 9.53
N PRO A 426 -18.51 20.80 9.56
CA PRO A 426 -19.81 20.99 8.95
C PRO A 426 -19.72 20.72 7.44
N PHE A 427 -20.80 20.19 6.87
CA PHE A 427 -20.88 19.95 5.44
C PHE A 427 -20.81 21.27 4.68
N ASP A 428 -19.92 21.35 3.70
CA ASP A 428 -19.68 22.54 2.88
C ASP A 428 -19.66 22.15 1.40
N LEU A 429 -20.81 22.35 0.75
CA LEU A 429 -20.99 22.02 -0.66
C LEU A 429 -20.04 22.79 -1.58
N THR A 430 -19.71 24.03 -1.22
CA THR A 430 -18.85 24.89 -2.05
C THR A 430 -17.44 24.34 -2.09
N LYS A 431 -16.90 23.94 -0.93
CA LYS A 431 -15.59 23.28 -0.86
C LYS A 431 -15.60 21.94 -1.60
N SER A 432 -16.63 21.12 -1.40
CA SER A 432 -16.75 19.85 -2.12
C SER A 432 -16.76 20.04 -3.64
N TYR A 433 -17.41 21.08 -4.15
CA TYR A 433 -17.41 21.40 -5.58
C TYR A 433 -16.04 21.86 -6.08
N LEU A 434 -15.34 22.72 -5.32
CA LEU A 434 -14.00 23.18 -5.67
C LEU A 434 -12.95 22.05 -5.65
N ASP A 435 -13.12 21.09 -4.73
CA ASP A 435 -12.26 19.92 -4.60
C ASP A 435 -12.54 18.86 -5.68
N SER A 436 -13.63 18.99 -6.45
CA SER A 436 -14.04 18.02 -7.48
C SER A 436 -13.31 18.25 -8.80
N ASN A 437 -12.97 17.16 -9.50
CA ASN A 437 -12.34 17.21 -10.81
C ASN A 437 -13.14 16.37 -11.81
N CYS A 438 -13.32 16.86 -13.04
CA CYS A 438 -14.01 16.14 -14.10
C CYS A 438 -13.27 14.90 -14.63
N THR A 439 -12.01 14.69 -14.22
CA THR A 439 -11.13 13.63 -14.73
C THR A 439 -10.74 12.57 -13.69
N ILE A 440 -11.13 12.74 -12.42
CA ILE A 440 -10.77 11.84 -11.30
C ILE A 440 -11.98 11.52 -10.45
#